data_AF-A0A6A6GS55-F1
#
_entry.id   AF-A0A6A6GS55-F1
#
_cell.length_a   1.000
_cell.length_b   1.000
_cell.length_c   1.000
_cell.angle_alpha   90.00
_cell.angle_beta   90.00
_cell.angle_gamma   90.00
#
_symmetry.space_group_name_H-M   'P 1'
#
loop_
_entity.id
_entity.type
_entity.pdbx_description
1 polymer ?
#
loop_
_entity_poly.entity_id
_entity_poly.type
_entity_poly.pdbx_seq_one_letter_code
_entity_poly.pdbx_strand_id
1 'polypeptide(L)'
;MVQIWCENITGSYPRKNWVSRFVNLHTSELSSDFISAIDLNQVRADNPTQIELYFDLTYLKVEQHGILPKNTYNLDEKGFLIGCLQKQR
;
A
#
# COMPACT_ATOMS: atom_id res chain seq x y z
N MET A 1 1.15 2.96 16.00
CA MET A 1 0.22 1.81 15.85
C MET A 1 0.57 0.66 16.79
N VAL A 2 1.76 0.03 16.69
CA VAL A 2 2.14 -1.16 17.48
C VAL A 2 2.20 -0.92 19.00
N GLN A 3 2.60 0.27 19.46
CA GLN A 3 2.65 0.58 20.90
C GLN A 3 1.27 0.67 21.54
N ILE A 4 0.32 1.34 20.87
CA ILE A 4 -1.08 1.45 21.31
C ILE A 4 -1.73 0.07 21.34
N TRP A 5 -1.46 -0.76 20.32
CA TRP A 5 -1.96 -2.13 20.29
C TRP A 5 -1.40 -2.98 21.44
N CYS A 6 -0.10 -2.86 21.73
CA CYS A 6 0.54 -3.54 22.87
C CYS A 6 -0.04 -3.07 24.21
N GLU A 7 -0.29 -1.77 24.37
CA GLU A 7 -0.97 -1.23 25.55
C GLU A 7 -2.38 -1.78 25.73
N ASN A 8 -3.17 -1.83 24.65
CA ASN A 8 -4.53 -2.39 24.69
C ASN A 8 -4.58 -3.85 25.14
N ILE A 9 -3.54 -4.64 24.81
CA ILE A 9 -3.46 -6.06 25.19
C ILE A 9 -2.91 -6.23 26.60
N THR A 10 -1.85 -5.50 26.93
CA THR A 10 -1.08 -5.71 28.18
C THR A 10 -1.57 -4.84 29.34
N GLY A 11 -2.41 -3.85 29.08
CA GLY A 11 -2.89 -2.87 30.06
C GLY A 11 -1.82 -1.88 30.53
N SER A 12 -0.64 -1.86 29.89
CA SER A 12 0.46 -0.98 30.27
C SER A 12 1.21 -0.47 29.05
N TYR A 13 1.66 0.79 29.11
CA TYR A 13 2.39 1.39 27.99
C TYR A 13 3.79 0.77 27.85
N PRO A 14 4.16 0.27 26.65
CA PRO A 14 5.44 -0.39 26.46
C PRO A 14 6.62 0.60 26.50
N ARG A 15 7.78 0.15 26.98
CA ARG A 15 9.01 0.97 27.00
C ARG A 15 9.47 1.33 25.57
N LYS A 16 10.20 2.46 25.44
CA LYS A 16 10.69 3.03 24.18
C LYS A 16 11.27 2.02 23.17
N ASN A 17 12.04 1.03 23.64
CA ASN A 17 12.74 0.06 22.79
C ASN A 17 12.12 -1.36 22.80
N TRP A 18 10.86 -1.51 23.22
CA TRP A 18 10.27 -2.85 23.39
C TRP A 18 10.19 -3.63 22.07
N VAL A 19 9.82 -2.96 20.96
CA VAL A 19 9.65 -3.60 19.64
C VAL A 19 10.96 -4.22 19.18
N SER A 20 12.05 -3.45 19.21
CA SER A 20 13.37 -3.97 18.82
C SER A 20 13.83 -5.12 19.73
N ARG A 21 13.57 -5.02 21.04
CA ARG A 21 13.89 -6.12 21.98
C ARG A 21 13.09 -7.38 21.66
N PHE A 22 11.81 -7.24 21.35
CA PHE A 22 10.93 -8.35 21.01
C PHE A 22 11.38 -9.05 19.72
N VAL A 23 11.63 -8.30 18.64
CA VAL A 23 12.14 -8.86 17.38
C VAL A 23 13.49 -9.55 17.57
N ASN A 24 14.39 -8.96 18.36
CA ASN A 24 15.70 -9.56 18.65
C ASN A 24 15.60 -10.84 19.49
N LEU A 25 14.59 -10.97 20.35
CA LEU A 25 14.39 -12.18 21.15
C LEU A 25 13.80 -13.32 20.30
N HIS A 26 13.05 -12.98 19.26
CA HIS A 26 12.34 -13.94 18.41
C HIS A 26 12.89 -13.98 16.98
N THR A 27 14.19 -13.70 16.79
CA THR A 27 14.80 -13.59 15.45
C THR A 27 14.78 -14.91 14.65
N SER A 28 14.61 -16.05 15.31
CA SER A 28 14.38 -17.33 14.65
C SER A 28 13.02 -17.44 13.95
N GLU A 29 12.05 -16.63 14.38
CA GLU A 29 10.65 -16.68 13.92
C GLU A 29 10.20 -15.38 13.25
N LEU A 30 10.83 -14.25 13.58
CA LEU A 30 10.46 -12.91 13.15
C LEU A 30 11.63 -12.20 12.46
N SER A 31 11.32 -11.55 11.34
CA SER A 31 12.17 -10.52 10.73
C SER A 31 11.51 -9.15 10.87
N SER A 32 12.30 -8.09 10.70
CA SER A 32 11.79 -6.73 10.58
C SER A 32 12.31 -6.10 9.31
N ASP A 33 11.40 -5.59 8.49
CA ASP A 33 11.72 -4.81 7.31
C ASP A 33 11.30 -3.35 7.50
N PHE A 34 12.07 -2.45 6.91
CA PHE A 34 11.77 -1.02 6.90
C PHE A 34 11.07 -0.67 5.60
N ILE A 35 9.90 -0.04 5.73
CA ILE A 35 9.18 0.57 4.62
C ILE A 35 10.00 1.76 4.12
N SER A 36 10.16 1.92 2.80
CA SER A 36 10.87 3.08 2.26
C SER A 36 10.10 4.37 2.59
N ALA A 37 10.79 5.52 2.58
CA ALA A 37 10.12 6.79 2.84
C ALA A 37 9.01 7.10 1.81
N ILE A 38 9.17 6.59 0.57
CA ILE A 38 8.18 6.73 -0.51
C ILE A 38 6.92 5.92 -0.16
N ASP A 39 7.10 4.64 0.17
CA ASP A 39 6.01 3.75 0.53
C ASP A 39 5.25 4.26 1.77
N LEU A 40 5.95 4.85 2.75
CA LEU A 40 5.30 5.43 3.92
C LEU A 40 4.42 6.65 3.58
N ASN A 41 4.88 7.50 2.66
CA ASN A 41 4.09 8.63 2.19
C ASN A 41 2.86 8.16 1.41
N GLN A 42 3.03 7.12 0.60
CA GLN A 42 1.93 6.48 -0.12
C GLN A 42 0.91 5.89 0.86
N VAL A 43 1.34 5.08 1.83
CA VAL A 43 0.45 4.51 2.87
C VAL A 43 -0.30 5.59 3.67
N ARG A 44 0.29 6.77 3.85
CA ARG A 44 -0.37 7.90 4.53
C ARG A 44 -1.33 8.67 3.65
N ALA A 45 -1.05 8.76 2.35
CA ALA A 45 -1.89 9.44 1.37
C ALA A 45 -3.07 8.56 0.94
N ASP A 46 -2.87 7.25 0.95
CA ASP A 46 -3.85 6.26 0.53
C ASP A 46 -4.94 6.11 1.60
N ASN A 47 -6.20 6.19 1.15
CA ASN A 47 -7.35 5.86 1.97
C ASN A 47 -7.85 4.46 1.57
N PRO A 48 -7.74 3.45 2.45
CA PRO A 48 -8.14 2.08 2.14
C PRO A 48 -9.57 1.97 1.60
N THR A 49 -10.51 2.73 2.15
CA THR A 49 -11.91 2.73 1.71
C THR A 49 -12.07 3.27 0.29
N GLN A 50 -11.28 4.28 -0.10
CA GLN A 50 -11.33 4.81 -1.46
C GLN A 50 -10.73 3.82 -2.46
N ILE A 51 -9.65 3.13 -2.08
CA ILE A 51 -9.03 2.10 -2.91
C ILE A 51 -9.98 0.93 -3.13
N GLU A 52 -10.60 0.43 -2.06
CA GLU A 52 -11.58 -0.65 -2.14
C GLU A 52 -12.75 -0.26 -3.05
N LEU A 53 -13.34 0.92 -2.81
CA LEU A 53 -14.43 1.45 -3.64
C LEU A 53 -14.04 1.60 -5.11
N TYR A 54 -12.82 2.06 -5.40
CA TYR A 54 -12.32 2.18 -6.77
C TYR A 54 -12.32 0.82 -7.47
N PHE A 55 -11.82 -0.23 -6.82
CA PHE A 55 -11.78 -1.56 -7.40
C PHE A 55 -13.18 -2.14 -7.59
N ASP A 56 -14.06 -2.04 -6.60
CA ASP A 56 -15.45 -2.51 -6.69
C ASP A 56 -16.19 -1.89 -7.88
N LEU A 57 -16.10 -0.56 -8.02
CA LEU A 57 -16.72 0.15 -9.13
C LEU A 57 -16.11 -0.24 -10.47
N THR A 58 -14.79 -0.41 -10.53
CA THR A 58 -14.07 -0.79 -11.75
C THR A 58 -14.51 -2.18 -12.22
N TYR A 59 -14.54 -3.17 -11.32
CA TYR A 59 -14.99 -4.52 -11.65
C TYR A 59 -16.44 -4.54 -12.14
N LEU A 60 -17.33 -3.80 -11.46
CA LEU A 60 -18.73 -3.67 -11.86
C LEU A 60 -18.86 -3.12 -13.28
N LYS A 61 -18.05 -2.13 -13.67
CA LYS A 61 -18.09 -1.57 -15.04
C LYS A 61 -17.46 -2.49 -16.08
N VAL A 62 -16.40 -3.20 -15.73
CA VAL A 62 -15.82 -4.24 -16.60
C VAL A 62 -16.86 -5.30 -16.93
N GLU A 63 -17.60 -5.78 -15.92
CA GLU A 63 -18.68 -6.76 -16.11
C GLU A 63 -19.86 -6.17 -16.90
N GLN A 64 -20.35 -4.98 -16.51
CA GLN A 64 -21.48 -4.30 -17.17
C GLN A 64 -21.26 -4.12 -18.68
N HIS A 65 -20.02 -3.85 -19.09
CA HIS A 65 -19.67 -3.60 -20.49
C HIS A 65 -19.05 -4.83 -21.19
N GLY A 66 -18.94 -5.97 -20.51
CA GLY A 66 -18.33 -7.18 -21.07
C GLY A 66 -16.89 -6.97 -21.55
N ILE A 67 -16.12 -6.13 -20.84
CA ILE A 67 -14.75 -5.79 -21.23
C ILE A 67 -13.87 -7.03 -21.05
N LEU A 68 -13.33 -7.55 -22.15
CA LEU A 68 -12.40 -8.66 -22.11
C LEU A 68 -11.05 -8.21 -21.54
N PRO A 69 -10.33 -9.04 -20.76
CA PRO A 69 -9.03 -8.68 -20.18
C PRO A 69 -8.00 -8.20 -21.22
N LYS A 70 -8.06 -8.72 -22.45
CA LYS A 70 -7.21 -8.29 -23.57
C LYS A 70 -7.42 -6.84 -24.02
N ASN A 71 -8.54 -6.24 -23.62
CA ASN A 71 -8.92 -4.86 -23.93
C ASN A 71 -8.68 -3.91 -22.75
N THR A 72 -8.00 -4.37 -21.70
CA THR A 72 -7.58 -3.54 -20.57
C THR A 72 -6.19 -3.00 -20.85
N TYR A 73 -6.08 -1.69 -21.06
CA TYR A 73 -4.81 -1.01 -21.32
C TYR A 73 -4.43 -0.18 -20.10
N ASN A 74 -3.19 -0.34 -19.62
CA ASN A 74 -2.66 0.55 -18.60
C ASN A 74 -2.41 1.93 -19.21
N LEU A 75 -2.84 2.98 -18.52
CA LEU A 75 -2.64 4.35 -18.95
C LEU A 75 -1.83 5.07 -17.86
N ASP A 76 -0.51 4.91 -17.91
CA ASP A 76 0.38 5.74 -17.10
C ASP A 76 0.42 7.14 -17.74
N GLU A 77 -0.22 8.12 -17.10
CA GLU A 77 -0.28 9.50 -17.60
C GLU A 77 1.11 10.09 -17.81
N LYS A 78 2.09 9.74 -16.97
CA LYS A 78 3.47 10.22 -17.13
C LYS A 78 4.11 9.61 -18.38
N GLY A 79 4.03 8.30 -18.55
CA GLY A 79 4.49 7.60 -19.74
C GLY A 79 3.81 8.07 -21.03
N PHE A 80 2.49 8.34 -20.97
CA PHE A 80 1.74 8.85 -22.12
C PHE A 80 2.20 10.25 -22.53
N LEU A 81 2.34 11.17 -21.57
CA LEU A 81 2.85 12.52 -21.84
C LEU A 81 4.28 12.48 -22.40
N ILE A 82 5.16 11.65 -21.82
CA ILE A 82 6.52 11.46 -22.33
C ILE A 82 6.52 10.94 -23.78
N GLY A 83 5.67 9.95 -24.09
CA GLY A 83 5.53 9.42 -25.44
C GLY A 83 4.99 10.43 -26.45
N CYS A 84 4.05 11.29 -26.04
CA CYS A 84 3.55 12.39 -26.87
C CYS A 84 4.62 13.45 -27.14
N LEU A 85 5.45 13.77 -26.14
CA LEU A 85 6.55 14.73 -26.28
C LEU A 85 7.69 14.19 -27.17
N GLN A 86 7.97 12.88 -27.12
CA GLN A 86 9.02 12.25 -27.92
C GLN A 86 8.66 12.06 -29.40
N LYS A 87 7.37 12.09 -29.76
CA LYS A 87 6.90 11.98 -31.16
C LYS A 87 7.05 13.26 -31.98
N GLN A 88 7.61 14.34 -31.42
CA GLN A 88 8.02 15.51 -32.19
C GLN A 88 9.36 15.24 -32.90
N ARG A 89 9.34 14.46 -33.98
CA ARG A 89 10.43 14.40 -34.94
C ARG A 89 9.94 14.07 -36.34
#